data_AF-A0A929PP74-F1
#
_entry.id   AF-A0A929PP74-F1
#
_cell.length_a   1.000
_cell.length_b   1.000
_cell.length_c   1.000
_cell.angle_alpha   90.00
_cell.angle_beta   90.00
_cell.angle_gamma   90.00
#
_symmetry.space_group_name_H-M   'P 1'
#
loop_
_entity.id
_entity.type
_entity.pdbx_description
1 polymer ?
#
loop_
_entity_poly.entity_id
_entity_poly.type
_entity_poly.pdbx_seq_one_letter_code
_entity_poly.pdbx_strand_id
1 'polypeptide(L)'
;MVHKIIEWSMRNRFIVLLLSAGLFVWGILAVQKNPIDAIPDLSENQVIVFTEWMGRSPQLIEDQVTYPLVTNLQGIPKIKYVRGSSMFGMSFIYVIFEDDVDVYWARERVLERISTISRTLPEGVSPQLGPDGTGVGHVLWYTLDAPDMDLGEQRAIQDWYVKFALQTVPGVSEIASFGGFQKQYQISIDPNKLLYYKLSVPQVIAAVRSNNNESGGRKFEMSDIGYIIKTSGYLKSMEEISNIPIKNQNGTPIKVSDIATVQMTGETRLGIFDQDGKGERAGGIVVMRYGENAAGVIEKVKAKMLEVSKGLPKGVKFDIVYDRGELIKESVDSIKHTLVEEMIVVSLIVFVFLFHWRSALSIIIQIPITIAASFILLNAFNISSNIMSLTGIALAIGVIVDNGIIMSENAYKHLSERYAEWEKDQNKTTSS
;
A
#
# COMPACT_ATOMS: atom_id res chain seq x y z
N MET A 1 46.28 15.56 -13.79
CA MET A 1 45.53 14.38 -13.30
C MET A 1 44.63 13.81 -14.40
N VAL A 2 43.73 14.60 -15.00
CA VAL A 2 42.87 14.19 -16.12
C VAL A 2 43.66 13.57 -17.29
N HIS A 3 44.76 14.22 -17.71
CA HIS A 3 45.60 13.70 -18.79
C HIS A 3 46.14 12.28 -18.52
N LYS A 4 46.53 11.97 -17.27
CA LYS A 4 47.02 10.64 -16.88
C LYS A 4 45.93 9.57 -16.96
N ILE A 5 44.68 9.93 -16.64
CA ILE A 5 43.52 9.02 -16.74
C ILE A 5 43.21 8.71 -18.20
N ILE A 6 43.25 9.73 -19.07
CA ILE A 6 43.05 9.56 -20.52
C ILE A 6 44.16 8.69 -21.11
N GLU A 7 45.42 8.97 -20.77
CA GLU A 7 46.58 8.20 -21.23
C GLU A 7 46.51 6.73 -20.79
N TRP A 8 46.16 6.48 -19.52
CA TRP A 8 45.95 5.13 -19.01
C TRP A 8 44.80 4.41 -19.72
N SER A 9 43.68 5.11 -19.97
CA SER A 9 42.52 4.55 -20.66
C SER A 9 42.84 4.18 -22.11
N MET A 10 43.59 5.03 -22.81
CA MET A 10 44.07 4.78 -24.18
C MET A 10 45.01 3.59 -24.26
N ARG A 11 45.95 3.46 -23.30
CA ARG A 11 46.91 2.34 -23.25
C ARG A 11 46.23 1.00 -22.94
N ASN A 12 45.15 1.03 -22.16
CA ASN A 12 44.42 -0.16 -21.68
C ASN A 12 43.06 -0.35 -22.37
N ARG A 13 42.97 -0.09 -23.68
CA ARG A 13 41.71 -0.13 -24.46
C ARG A 13 40.85 -1.39 -24.25
N PHE A 14 41.47 -2.56 -24.13
CA PHE A 14 40.74 -3.83 -23.93
C PHE A 14 40.05 -3.87 -22.56
N ILE A 15 40.74 -3.41 -21.52
CA ILE A 15 40.21 -3.36 -20.16
C ILE A 15 39.05 -2.37 -20.09
N VAL A 16 39.19 -1.19 -20.71
CA VAL A 16 38.11 -0.18 -20.73
C VAL A 16 36.87 -0.71 -21.44
N LEU A 17 37.02 -1.35 -22.61
CA LEU A 17 35.89 -1.95 -23.32
C LEU A 17 35.21 -3.07 -22.51
N LEU A 18 35.98 -3.90 -21.82
CA LEU A 18 35.44 -4.95 -20.96
C LEU A 18 34.66 -4.35 -19.78
N LEU A 19 35.18 -3.30 -19.15
CA LEU A 19 34.49 -2.57 -18.08
C LEU A 19 33.20 -1.91 -18.58
N SER A 20 33.22 -1.27 -19.75
CA SER A 20 32.02 -0.68 -20.36
C SER A 20 30.97 -1.75 -20.68
N ALA A 21 31.37 -2.90 -21.24
CA ALA A 21 30.46 -4.01 -21.50
C ALA A 21 29.89 -4.60 -20.20
N GLY A 22 30.72 -4.76 -19.16
CA GLY A 22 30.30 -5.20 -17.84
C GLY A 22 29.30 -4.24 -17.20
N LEU A 23 29.55 -2.93 -17.28
CA LEU A 23 28.62 -1.89 -16.82
C LEU A 23 27.30 -1.92 -17.58
N PHE A 24 27.33 -2.12 -18.89
CA PHE A 24 26.12 -2.23 -19.70
C PHE A 24 25.27 -3.44 -19.32
N VAL A 25 25.89 -4.63 -19.18
CA VAL A 25 25.19 -5.85 -18.75
C VAL A 25 24.63 -5.68 -17.34
N TRP A 26 25.42 -5.14 -16.40
CA TRP A 26 24.94 -4.87 -15.05
C TRP A 26 23.80 -3.85 -15.03
N GLY A 27 23.89 -2.83 -15.87
CA GLY A 27 22.84 -1.82 -16.03
C GLY A 27 21.54 -2.41 -16.56
N ILE A 28 21.59 -3.32 -17.54
CA ILE A 28 20.39 -4.01 -18.04
C ILE A 28 19.72 -4.83 -16.92
N LEU A 29 20.50 -5.54 -16.11
CA LEU A 29 19.97 -6.27 -14.95
C LEU A 29 19.37 -5.31 -13.90
N ALA A 30 19.99 -4.14 -13.73
CA ALA A 30 19.50 -3.10 -12.83
C ALA A 30 18.16 -2.51 -13.30
N VAL A 31 17.96 -2.30 -14.61
CA VAL A 31 16.68 -1.86 -15.19
C VAL A 31 15.55 -2.82 -14.84
N GLN A 32 15.79 -4.13 -14.95
CA GLN A 32 14.76 -5.15 -14.67
C GLN A 32 14.39 -5.26 -13.18
N LYS A 33 15.32 -4.93 -12.29
CA LYS A 33 15.12 -5.03 -10.84
C LYS A 33 14.49 -3.77 -10.23
N ASN A 34 14.62 -2.62 -10.88
CA ASN A 34 14.20 -1.34 -10.30
C ASN A 34 12.66 -1.29 -10.14
N PRO A 35 12.14 -0.84 -8.98
CA PRO A 35 10.70 -0.76 -8.76
C PRO A 35 10.07 0.31 -9.65
N ILE A 36 8.88 0.02 -10.17
CA ILE A 36 8.17 0.89 -11.13
C ILE A 36 6.95 1.49 -10.44
N ASP A 37 6.79 2.81 -10.58
CA ASP A 37 5.60 3.54 -10.15
C ASP A 37 5.30 4.69 -11.13
N ALA A 38 4.12 5.29 -11.04
CA ALA A 38 3.75 6.44 -11.87
C ALA A 38 4.41 7.72 -11.33
N ILE A 39 4.40 7.88 -10.01
CA ILE A 39 4.90 9.05 -9.28
C ILE A 39 5.78 8.61 -8.11
N PRO A 40 6.74 9.44 -7.65
CA PRO A 40 7.43 9.17 -6.40
C PRO A 40 6.46 9.22 -5.22
N ASP A 41 6.78 8.51 -4.15
CA ASP A 41 6.03 8.62 -2.89
C ASP A 41 6.32 9.99 -2.27
N LEU A 42 5.28 10.83 -2.17
CA LEU A 42 5.31 12.17 -1.57
C LEU A 42 4.64 12.20 -0.20
N SER A 43 4.32 11.03 0.37
CA SER A 43 3.65 10.96 1.66
C SER A 43 4.57 11.33 2.82
N GLU A 44 4.00 11.99 3.83
CA GLU A 44 4.73 12.24 5.08
C GLU A 44 4.99 10.93 5.81
N ASN A 45 6.16 10.82 6.46
CA ASN A 45 6.44 9.73 7.37
C ASN A 45 5.55 9.87 8.62
N GLN A 46 4.43 9.15 8.61
CA GLN A 46 3.41 9.26 9.64
C GLN A 46 3.02 7.90 10.20
N VAL A 47 2.73 7.89 11.49
CA VAL A 47 2.18 6.74 12.20
C VAL A 47 0.79 7.10 12.69
N ILE A 48 -0.20 6.35 12.23
CA ILE A 48 -1.60 6.54 12.62
C ILE A 48 -1.87 5.73 13.89
N VAL A 49 -2.51 6.37 14.85
CA VAL A 49 -3.05 5.74 16.05
C VAL A 49 -4.55 5.98 16.04
N PHE A 50 -5.31 4.89 16.01
CA PHE A 50 -6.76 4.93 15.94
C PHE A 50 -7.34 4.31 17.20
N THR A 51 -8.37 4.94 17.75
CA THR A 51 -9.02 4.48 18.98
C THR A 51 -10.53 4.61 18.85
N GLU A 52 -11.24 3.52 19.15
CA GLU A 52 -12.70 3.49 19.16
C GLU A 52 -13.24 3.56 20.59
N TRP A 53 -14.23 4.42 20.81
CA TRP A 53 -15.03 4.45 22.04
C TRP A 53 -16.47 4.86 21.72
N MET A 54 -17.20 3.93 21.11
CA MET A 54 -18.51 4.17 20.52
C MET A 54 -19.55 4.75 21.48
N GLY A 55 -20.42 5.61 20.95
CA GLY A 55 -21.52 6.25 21.70
C GLY A 55 -21.12 7.46 22.54
N ARG A 56 -19.91 8.01 22.34
CA ARG A 56 -19.41 9.20 23.05
C ARG A 56 -19.35 10.43 22.14
N SER A 57 -19.63 11.60 22.72
CA SER A 57 -19.56 12.87 22.00
C SER A 57 -18.11 13.22 21.63
N PRO A 58 -17.89 13.98 20.53
CA PRO A 58 -16.54 14.38 20.12
C PRO A 58 -15.76 15.10 21.23
N GLN A 59 -16.42 15.95 22.03
CA GLN A 59 -15.77 16.65 23.14
C GLN A 59 -15.26 15.67 24.22
N LEU A 60 -16.05 14.64 24.55
CA LEU A 60 -15.63 13.66 25.55
C LEU A 60 -14.49 12.78 25.03
N ILE A 61 -14.50 12.44 23.74
CA ILE A 61 -13.38 11.76 23.08
C ILE A 61 -12.13 12.63 23.14
N GLU A 62 -12.24 13.93 22.85
CA GLU A 62 -11.13 14.87 22.94
C GLU A 62 -10.53 14.88 24.35
N ASP A 63 -11.36 15.12 25.37
CA ASP A 63 -10.89 15.31 26.74
C ASP A 63 -10.30 14.03 27.37
N GLN A 64 -10.86 12.86 27.04
CA GLN A 64 -10.52 11.59 27.72
C GLN A 64 -9.60 10.66 26.91
N VAL A 65 -9.52 10.82 25.59
CA VAL A 65 -8.78 9.91 24.71
C VAL A 65 -7.75 10.68 23.89
N THR A 66 -8.20 11.60 23.02
CA THR A 66 -7.33 12.27 22.06
C THR A 66 -6.29 13.15 22.74
N TYR A 67 -6.71 14.03 23.66
CA TYR A 67 -5.81 14.97 24.32
C TYR A 67 -4.73 14.26 25.17
N PRO A 68 -5.07 13.27 26.03
CA PRO A 68 -4.06 12.48 26.74
C PRO A 68 -3.09 11.74 25.81
N LEU A 69 -3.57 11.17 24.71
CA LEU A 69 -2.71 10.48 23.75
C LEU A 69 -1.78 11.45 23.02
N VAL A 70 -2.31 12.55 22.47
CA VAL A 70 -1.53 13.55 21.73
C VAL A 70 -0.43 14.16 22.60
N THR A 71 -0.76 14.63 23.80
CA THR A 71 0.20 15.26 24.72
C THR A 71 1.34 14.33 25.12
N ASN A 72 1.04 13.05 25.32
CA ASN A 72 2.08 12.07 25.62
C ASN A 72 2.89 11.68 24.38
N LEU A 73 2.26 11.54 23.21
CA LEU A 73 2.92 11.19 21.95
C LEU A 73 3.89 12.30 21.48
N GLN A 74 3.60 13.57 21.76
CA GLN A 74 4.50 14.70 21.46
C GLN A 74 5.91 14.57 22.06
N GLY A 75 6.07 13.79 23.13
CA GLY A 75 7.37 13.57 23.76
C GLY A 75 8.28 12.56 23.06
N ILE A 76 7.85 11.94 21.95
CA ILE A 76 8.68 11.02 21.19
C ILE A 76 9.72 11.81 20.39
N PRO A 77 11.00 11.38 20.36
CA PRO A 77 12.05 12.04 19.59
C PRO A 77 11.76 12.05 18.08
N LYS A 78 12.27 13.07 17.38
CA LYS A 78 12.18 13.26 15.91
C LYS A 78 10.76 13.42 15.37
N ILE A 79 9.84 13.90 16.22
CA ILE A 79 8.52 14.33 15.79
C ILE A 79 8.61 15.71 15.16
N LYS A 80 7.98 15.87 14.00
CA LYS A 80 7.71 17.16 13.38
C LYS A 80 6.50 17.82 14.04
N TYR A 81 5.38 17.10 14.12
CA TYR A 81 4.15 17.51 14.82
C TYR A 81 3.18 16.34 14.99
N VAL A 82 2.22 16.47 15.91
CA VAL A 82 1.15 15.49 16.16
C VAL A 82 -0.20 16.12 15.88
N ARG A 83 -1.02 15.51 15.04
CA ARG A 83 -2.39 15.96 14.74
C ARG A 83 -3.40 15.00 15.37
N GLY A 84 -4.40 15.53 16.08
CA GLY A 84 -5.52 14.76 16.61
C GLY A 84 -6.82 15.17 15.93
N SER A 85 -7.70 14.21 15.69
CA SER A 85 -9.07 14.44 15.23
C SER A 85 -10.02 13.60 16.06
N SER A 86 -10.92 14.29 16.77
CA SER A 86 -11.94 13.69 17.61
C SER A 86 -13.29 13.71 16.90
N MET A 87 -13.84 12.51 16.66
CA MET A 87 -15.13 12.29 16.03
C MET A 87 -16.10 11.63 17.00
N PHE A 88 -17.36 11.47 16.61
CA PHE A 88 -18.33 10.75 17.42
C PHE A 88 -17.91 9.28 17.56
N GLY A 89 -17.52 8.88 18.77
CA GLY A 89 -17.09 7.52 19.08
C GLY A 89 -15.71 7.10 18.58
N MET A 90 -14.93 8.00 17.98
CA MET A 90 -13.64 7.66 17.35
C MET A 90 -12.60 8.77 17.54
N SER A 91 -11.34 8.39 17.73
CA SER A 91 -10.17 9.27 17.77
C SER A 91 -9.15 8.81 16.74
N PHE A 92 -8.70 9.75 15.89
CA PHE A 92 -7.61 9.55 14.94
C PHE A 92 -6.44 10.46 15.30
N ILE A 93 -5.27 9.89 15.51
CA ILE A 93 -4.05 10.63 15.83
C ILE A 93 -3.00 10.30 14.77
N TYR A 94 -2.43 11.34 14.19
CA TYR A 94 -1.39 11.26 13.17
C TYR A 94 -0.10 11.80 13.79
N VAL A 95 0.85 10.90 14.07
CA VAL A 95 2.17 11.24 14.57
C VAL A 95 3.10 11.38 13.38
N ILE A 96 3.55 12.59 13.07
CA ILE A 96 4.37 12.88 11.89
C ILE A 96 5.81 13.09 12.32
N PHE A 97 6.70 12.31 11.71
CA PHE A 97 8.13 12.31 11.99
C PHE A 97 8.88 13.19 10.98
N GLU A 98 10.15 13.46 11.29
CA GLU A 98 11.11 14.01 10.33
C GLU A 98 11.31 13.02 9.16
N ASP A 99 11.61 13.54 7.96
CA ASP A 99 11.60 12.76 6.72
C ASP A 99 12.68 11.66 6.67
N ASP A 100 13.77 11.79 7.44
CA ASP A 100 14.89 10.86 7.50
C ASP A 100 14.70 9.70 8.51
N VAL A 101 13.56 9.67 9.20
CA VAL A 101 13.26 8.66 10.22
C VAL A 101 12.85 7.33 9.58
N ASP A 102 13.36 6.21 10.09
CA ASP A 102 12.87 4.89 9.68
C ASP A 102 11.42 4.67 10.15
N VAL A 103 10.56 4.25 9.23
CA VAL A 103 9.11 4.08 9.48
C VAL A 103 8.84 3.03 10.55
N TYR A 104 9.59 1.92 10.57
CA TYR A 104 9.38 0.86 11.55
C TYR A 104 9.88 1.26 12.93
N TRP A 105 11.01 1.97 13.01
CA TRP A 105 11.48 2.59 14.25
C TRP A 105 10.43 3.56 14.81
N ALA A 106 9.86 4.43 13.97
CA ALA A 106 8.80 5.35 14.38
C ALA A 106 7.57 4.59 14.94
N ARG A 107 7.15 3.53 14.26
CA ARG A 107 6.04 2.66 14.71
C ARG A 107 6.34 1.98 16.05
N GLU A 108 7.55 1.48 16.25
CA GLU A 108 7.97 0.89 17.54
C GLU A 108 7.96 1.91 18.67
N ARG A 109 8.47 3.13 18.43
CA ARG A 109 8.46 4.21 19.43
C ARG A 109 7.04 4.61 19.82
N VAL A 110 6.13 4.70 18.84
CA VAL A 110 4.71 5.00 19.09
C VAL A 110 4.05 3.86 19.87
N LEU A 111 4.32 2.60 19.51
CA LEU A 111 3.76 1.43 20.20
C LEU A 111 4.20 1.38 21.67
N GLU A 112 5.48 1.61 21.95
CA GLU A 112 6.01 1.70 23.32
C GLU A 112 5.24 2.75 24.14
N ARG A 113 5.03 3.92 23.56
CA ARG A 113 4.34 5.05 24.20
C ARG A 113 2.87 4.74 24.48
N ILE A 114 2.15 4.20 23.50
CA ILE A 114 0.75 3.79 23.65
C ILE A 114 0.59 2.72 24.73
N SER A 115 1.49 1.74 24.78
CA SER A 115 1.40 0.65 25.77
C SER A 115 1.44 1.16 27.22
N THR A 116 2.16 2.26 27.45
CA THR A 116 2.29 2.90 28.75
C THR A 116 1.04 3.71 29.12
N ILE A 117 0.49 4.45 28.15
CA ILE A 117 -0.68 5.34 28.35
C ILE A 117 -1.99 4.57 28.39
N SER A 118 -2.07 3.39 27.76
CA SER A 118 -3.31 2.61 27.69
C SER A 118 -3.92 2.31 29.07
N ARG A 119 -3.13 2.34 30.14
CA ARG A 119 -3.58 2.17 31.53
C ARG A 119 -4.33 3.37 32.11
N THR A 120 -4.13 4.57 31.56
CA THR A 120 -4.79 5.81 32.00
C THR A 120 -6.06 6.10 31.21
N LEU A 121 -6.32 5.35 30.14
CA LEU A 121 -7.51 5.53 29.32
C LEU A 121 -8.74 4.91 30.00
N PRO A 122 -9.95 5.39 29.66
CA PRO A 122 -11.19 4.83 30.19
C PRO A 122 -11.35 3.32 29.90
N GLU A 123 -12.12 2.62 30.74
CA GLU A 123 -12.41 1.20 30.52
C GLU A 123 -13.05 0.95 29.15
N GLY A 124 -12.55 -0.08 28.45
CA GLY A 124 -13.02 -0.47 27.13
C GLY A 124 -12.40 0.32 25.97
N VAL A 125 -11.48 1.26 26.25
CA VAL A 125 -10.73 2.01 25.23
C VAL A 125 -9.39 1.32 24.99
N SER A 126 -9.13 0.91 23.76
CA SER A 126 -7.85 0.29 23.36
C SER A 126 -7.31 0.96 22.10
N PRO A 127 -6.31 1.85 22.22
CA PRO A 127 -5.68 2.43 21.05
C PRO A 127 -4.98 1.35 20.22
N GLN A 128 -5.09 1.48 18.90
CA GLN A 128 -4.52 0.56 17.93
C GLN A 128 -3.62 1.34 16.97
N LEU A 129 -2.56 0.67 16.51
CA LEU A 129 -1.70 1.20 15.46
C LEU A 129 -2.38 0.97 14.11
N GLY A 130 -2.41 2.00 13.28
CA GLY A 130 -2.88 1.89 11.90
C GLY A 130 -1.99 0.99 11.04
N PRO A 131 -2.42 0.67 9.81
CA PRO A 131 -1.65 -0.13 8.87
C PRO A 131 -0.27 0.48 8.58
N ASP A 132 0.65 -0.34 8.04
CA ASP A 132 1.97 0.07 7.54
C ASP A 132 1.92 0.58 6.07
N GLY A 133 0.73 0.96 5.60
CA GLY A 133 0.50 1.63 4.32
C GLY A 133 0.24 3.13 4.49
N THR A 134 0.52 3.90 3.45
CA THR A 134 0.32 5.35 3.42
C THR A 134 -1.00 5.71 2.72
N GLY A 135 -1.41 6.99 2.76
CA GLY A 135 -2.60 7.46 2.02
C GLY A 135 -2.45 7.31 0.50
N VAL A 136 -1.22 7.35 -0.02
CA VAL A 136 -0.90 7.00 -1.41
C VAL A 136 -0.70 5.50 -1.58
N GLY A 137 -0.83 4.67 -0.56
CA GLY A 137 -0.73 3.22 -0.65
C GLY A 137 -1.96 2.54 -1.28
N HIS A 138 -3.01 3.29 -1.61
CA HIS A 138 -4.23 2.76 -2.22
C HIS A 138 -3.98 2.37 -3.69
N VAL A 139 -3.70 1.10 -3.96
CA VAL A 139 -3.26 0.65 -5.29
C VAL A 139 -4.38 0.08 -6.17
N LEU A 140 -5.39 -0.53 -5.56
CA LEU A 140 -6.50 -1.18 -6.27
C LEU A 140 -7.78 -1.08 -5.44
N TRP A 141 -8.89 -0.63 -6.02
CA TRP A 141 -10.22 -0.67 -5.40
C TRP A 141 -11.11 -1.59 -6.22
N TYR A 142 -11.85 -2.45 -5.54
CA TYR A 142 -12.80 -3.35 -6.17
C TYR A 142 -14.12 -3.37 -5.40
N THR A 143 -15.19 -3.69 -6.11
CA THR A 143 -16.51 -4.03 -5.57
C THR A 143 -16.85 -5.48 -5.88
N LEU A 144 -17.80 -6.03 -5.13
CA LEU A 144 -18.38 -7.34 -5.43
C LEU A 144 -19.64 -7.12 -6.27
N ASP A 145 -19.63 -7.59 -7.51
CA ASP A 145 -20.82 -7.66 -8.35
C ASP A 145 -21.58 -8.94 -8.01
N ALA A 146 -22.67 -8.78 -7.26
CA ALA A 146 -23.50 -9.87 -6.75
C ALA A 146 -24.99 -9.45 -6.74
N PRO A 147 -25.65 -9.43 -7.90
CA PRO A 147 -27.02 -8.92 -8.02
C PRO A 147 -28.06 -9.72 -7.20
N ASP A 148 -27.79 -11.00 -6.96
CA ASP A 148 -28.70 -11.90 -6.24
C ASP A 148 -28.46 -11.92 -4.72
N MET A 149 -27.51 -11.13 -4.20
CA MET A 149 -27.14 -11.12 -2.78
C MET A 149 -27.44 -9.78 -2.12
N ASP A 150 -27.88 -9.84 -0.86
CA ASP A 150 -28.04 -8.64 -0.05
C ASP A 150 -26.67 -8.00 0.29
N LEU A 151 -26.67 -6.70 0.58
CA LEU A 151 -25.44 -5.95 0.90
C LEU A 151 -24.72 -6.47 2.16
N GLY A 152 -25.43 -7.12 3.07
CA GLY A 152 -24.85 -7.73 4.27
C GLY A 152 -24.17 -9.07 3.98
N GLU A 153 -24.67 -9.85 3.03
CA GLU A 153 -24.05 -11.06 2.51
C GLU A 153 -22.80 -10.71 1.71
N GLN A 154 -22.88 -9.70 0.84
CA GLN A 154 -21.71 -9.18 0.15
C GLN A 154 -20.65 -8.70 1.15
N ARG A 155 -21.05 -7.93 2.17
CA ARG A 155 -20.14 -7.48 3.22
C ARG A 155 -19.55 -8.63 4.03
N ALA A 156 -20.33 -9.66 4.33
CA ALA A 156 -19.84 -10.84 5.04
C ALA A 156 -18.81 -11.64 4.22
N ILE A 157 -19.05 -11.83 2.91
CA ILE A 157 -18.09 -12.45 2.01
C ILE A 157 -16.81 -11.62 1.94
N GLN A 158 -16.95 -10.29 1.85
CA GLN A 158 -15.83 -9.38 1.83
C GLN A 158 -14.97 -9.50 3.11
N ASP A 159 -15.58 -9.39 4.29
CA ASP A 159 -14.87 -9.35 5.56
C ASP A 159 -14.30 -10.71 6.00
N TRP A 160 -15.01 -11.81 5.72
CA TRP A 160 -14.67 -13.14 6.25
C TRP A 160 -14.03 -14.10 5.24
N TYR A 161 -14.06 -13.77 3.95
CA TYR A 161 -13.44 -14.61 2.92
C TYR A 161 -12.42 -13.84 2.08
N VAL A 162 -12.86 -12.79 1.37
CA VAL A 162 -12.00 -12.06 0.42
C VAL A 162 -10.87 -11.32 1.13
N LYS A 163 -11.18 -10.59 2.20
CA LYS A 163 -10.20 -9.83 3.00
C LYS A 163 -9.04 -10.70 3.44
N PHE A 164 -9.32 -11.84 4.09
CA PHE A 164 -8.28 -12.75 4.56
C PHE A 164 -7.48 -13.36 3.41
N ALA A 165 -8.12 -13.72 2.31
CA ALA A 165 -7.43 -14.31 1.17
C ALA A 165 -6.47 -13.32 0.48
N LEU A 166 -6.90 -12.07 0.26
CA LEU A 166 -6.09 -11.05 -0.39
C LEU A 166 -5.00 -10.47 0.52
N GLN A 167 -5.23 -10.44 1.84
CA GLN A 167 -4.23 -9.97 2.80
C GLN A 167 -3.01 -10.91 2.90
N THR A 168 -3.09 -12.15 2.39
CA THR A 168 -1.93 -13.06 2.28
C THR A 168 -0.93 -12.68 1.17
N VAL A 169 -1.30 -11.75 0.28
CA VAL A 169 -0.47 -11.38 -0.86
C VAL A 169 0.76 -10.58 -0.40
N PRO A 170 1.99 -10.99 -0.76
CA PRO A 170 3.19 -10.25 -0.38
C PRO A 170 3.18 -8.81 -0.92
N GLY A 171 3.38 -7.85 -0.01
CA GLY A 171 3.39 -6.41 -0.28
C GLY A 171 2.06 -5.71 0.00
N VAL A 172 0.99 -6.46 0.30
CA VAL A 172 -0.25 -5.90 0.86
C VAL A 172 -0.06 -5.64 2.35
N SER A 173 -0.43 -4.43 2.78
CA SER A 173 -0.51 -4.01 4.18
C SER A 173 -1.87 -4.37 4.77
N GLU A 174 -2.92 -3.94 4.11
CA GLU A 174 -4.30 -4.08 4.57
C GLU A 174 -5.26 -4.22 3.38
N ILE A 175 -6.35 -4.95 3.61
CA ILE A 175 -7.55 -4.91 2.78
C ILE A 175 -8.65 -4.23 3.59
N ALA A 176 -8.91 -2.96 3.28
CA ALA A 176 -9.88 -2.14 3.99
C ALA A 176 -11.26 -2.28 3.33
N SER A 177 -12.21 -2.87 4.03
CA SER A 177 -13.56 -3.10 3.52
C SER A 177 -14.42 -1.84 3.63
N PHE A 178 -15.11 -1.49 2.54
CA PHE A 178 -16.04 -0.35 2.49
C PHE A 178 -17.41 -0.75 1.95
N GLY A 179 -18.41 0.10 2.20
CA GLY A 179 -19.78 -0.14 1.78
C GLY A 179 -20.44 -1.35 2.46
N GLY A 180 -21.67 -1.64 2.04
CA GLY A 180 -22.51 -2.67 2.66
C GLY A 180 -22.82 -2.41 4.14
N PHE A 181 -23.35 -3.43 4.83
CA PHE A 181 -23.62 -3.36 6.26
C PHE A 181 -23.19 -4.63 6.98
N GLN A 182 -22.66 -4.52 8.19
CA GLN A 182 -22.35 -5.70 9.00
C GLN A 182 -23.64 -6.27 9.58
N LYS A 183 -23.85 -7.59 9.45
CA LYS A 183 -25.03 -8.25 9.99
C LYS A 183 -24.98 -8.20 11.52
N GLN A 184 -26.04 -7.68 12.13
CA GLN A 184 -26.18 -7.55 13.58
C GLN A 184 -27.52 -8.17 14.02
N TYR A 185 -27.48 -8.96 15.10
CA TYR A 185 -28.69 -9.38 15.80
C TYR A 185 -29.16 -8.26 16.73
N GLN A 186 -30.31 -7.66 16.42
CA GLN A 186 -30.89 -6.57 17.19
C GLN A 186 -32.06 -7.08 18.04
N ILE A 187 -32.00 -6.80 19.35
CA ILE A 187 -33.07 -7.07 20.31
C ILE A 187 -33.81 -5.75 20.57
N SER A 188 -34.99 -5.60 19.96
CA SER A 188 -35.83 -4.41 20.12
C SER A 188 -36.80 -4.62 21.27
N ILE A 189 -36.53 -3.96 22.41
CA ILE A 189 -37.27 -4.16 23.65
C ILE A 189 -38.51 -3.26 23.68
N ASP A 190 -39.66 -3.82 24.07
CA ASP A 190 -40.91 -3.07 24.28
C ASP A 190 -40.98 -2.52 25.72
N PRO A 191 -40.96 -1.19 25.92
CA PRO A 191 -41.00 -0.59 27.25
C PRO A 191 -42.26 -0.94 28.06
N ASN A 192 -43.41 -1.14 27.40
CA ASN A 192 -44.65 -1.48 28.08
C ASN A 192 -44.61 -2.91 28.63
N LYS A 193 -44.02 -3.84 27.89
CA LYS A 193 -43.85 -5.23 28.33
C LYS A 193 -42.84 -5.31 29.47
N LEU A 194 -41.74 -4.55 29.41
CA LEU A 194 -40.81 -4.45 30.54
C LEU A 194 -41.51 -4.00 31.83
N LEU A 195 -42.37 -2.98 31.74
CA LEU A 195 -43.13 -2.47 32.88
C LEU A 195 -44.08 -3.55 33.45
N TYR A 196 -44.81 -4.24 32.57
CA TYR A 196 -45.74 -5.31 32.95
C TYR A 196 -45.03 -6.45 33.70
N TYR A 197 -43.90 -6.93 33.17
CA TYR A 197 -43.11 -8.00 33.79
C TYR A 197 -42.18 -7.52 34.92
N LYS A 198 -42.17 -6.22 35.22
CA LYS A 198 -41.30 -5.59 36.24
C LYS A 198 -39.83 -5.95 36.03
N LEU A 199 -39.37 -5.80 34.78
CA LEU A 199 -37.99 -6.02 34.35
C LEU A 199 -37.33 -4.69 34.01
N SER A 200 -36.04 -4.56 34.32
CA SER A 200 -35.22 -3.41 33.94
C SER A 200 -34.35 -3.73 32.73
N VAL A 201 -34.00 -2.71 31.94
CA VAL A 201 -33.09 -2.89 30.78
C VAL A 201 -31.75 -3.53 31.17
N PRO A 202 -31.09 -3.14 32.28
CA PRO A 202 -29.85 -3.81 32.73
C PRO A 202 -30.02 -5.30 33.01
N GLN A 203 -31.19 -5.74 33.49
CA GLN A 203 -31.46 -7.17 33.70
C GLN A 203 -31.51 -7.94 32.38
N VAL A 204 -32.13 -7.36 31.34
CA VAL A 204 -32.16 -7.96 30.00
C VAL A 204 -30.75 -8.06 29.43
N ILE A 205 -29.95 -6.97 29.52
CA ILE A 205 -28.57 -6.95 29.03
C ILE A 205 -27.72 -8.01 29.74
N ALA A 206 -27.85 -8.13 31.08
CA ALA A 206 -27.12 -9.13 31.86
C ALA A 206 -27.53 -10.58 31.49
N ALA A 207 -28.82 -10.82 31.26
CA ALA A 207 -29.33 -12.12 30.85
C ALA A 207 -28.76 -12.53 29.47
N VAL A 208 -28.78 -11.63 28.49
CA VAL A 208 -28.22 -11.91 27.16
C VAL A 208 -26.70 -12.13 27.22
N ARG A 209 -25.95 -11.29 27.95
CA ARG A 209 -24.49 -11.44 28.08
C ARG A 209 -24.06 -12.75 28.76
N SER A 210 -24.82 -13.20 29.76
CA SER A 210 -24.50 -14.44 30.50
C SER A 210 -24.84 -15.72 29.74
N ASN A 211 -25.72 -15.65 28.73
CA ASN A 211 -26.17 -16.80 27.93
C ASN A 211 -25.43 -16.95 26.59
N ASN A 212 -24.35 -16.18 26.37
CA ASN A 212 -23.52 -16.29 25.16
C ASN A 212 -22.06 -16.62 25.51
N ASN A 213 -21.85 -17.74 26.18
CA ASN A 213 -20.51 -18.17 26.61
C ASN A 213 -20.38 -19.69 26.57
N GLU A 214 -19.21 -20.18 26.15
CA GLU A 214 -18.82 -21.59 26.27
C GLU A 214 -17.92 -21.77 27.49
N SER A 215 -18.00 -22.92 28.16
CA SER A 215 -17.17 -23.23 29.32
C SER A 215 -16.55 -24.62 29.20
N GLY A 216 -15.31 -24.75 29.67
CA GLY A 216 -14.60 -26.02 29.70
C GLY A 216 -14.81 -26.73 31.04
N GLY A 217 -15.21 -28.01 31.00
CA GLY A 217 -15.33 -28.88 32.17
C GLY A 217 -14.04 -29.64 32.52
N ARG A 218 -12.89 -29.22 31.97
CA ARG A 218 -11.58 -29.87 32.11
C ARG A 218 -11.56 -31.31 31.55
N LYS A 219 -10.61 -32.13 31.98
CA LYS A 219 -10.40 -33.51 31.57
C LYS A 219 -11.05 -34.45 32.58
N PHE A 220 -11.85 -35.38 32.09
CA PHE A 220 -12.35 -36.54 32.82
C PHE A 220 -11.66 -37.78 32.27
N GLU A 221 -11.14 -38.64 33.13
CA GLU A 221 -10.35 -39.80 32.72
C GLU A 221 -11.08 -41.09 33.08
N MET A 222 -11.26 -41.98 32.10
CA MET A 222 -11.91 -43.27 32.28
C MET A 222 -11.25 -44.31 31.39
N SER A 223 -10.79 -45.42 31.99
CA SER A 223 -10.09 -46.51 31.30
C SER A 223 -8.88 -46.05 30.48
N ASP A 224 -8.00 -45.26 31.10
CA ASP A 224 -6.80 -44.66 30.47
C ASP A 224 -7.07 -43.78 29.24
N ILE A 225 -8.34 -43.36 29.04
CA ILE A 225 -8.76 -42.41 28.00
C ILE A 225 -9.17 -41.10 28.67
N GLY A 226 -8.57 -39.99 28.22
CA GLY A 226 -8.93 -38.64 28.66
C GLY A 226 -10.02 -38.02 27.80
N TYR A 227 -11.22 -37.88 28.35
CA TYR A 227 -12.34 -37.15 27.75
C TYR A 227 -12.27 -35.68 28.13
N ILE A 228 -12.34 -34.79 27.13
CA ILE A 228 -12.43 -33.35 27.36
C ILE A 228 -13.91 -32.99 27.48
N ILE A 229 -14.32 -32.46 28.63
CA ILE A 229 -15.69 -31.99 28.83
C ILE A 229 -15.80 -30.56 28.30
N LYS A 230 -16.72 -30.34 27.38
CA LYS A 230 -17.04 -29.02 26.82
C LYS A 230 -18.54 -28.76 26.93
N THR A 231 -18.93 -27.58 27.37
CA THR A 231 -20.33 -27.11 27.29
C THR A 231 -20.51 -26.22 26.08
N SER A 232 -21.61 -26.42 25.35
CA SER A 232 -22.04 -25.51 24.27
C SER A 232 -22.90 -24.39 24.86
N GLY A 233 -22.61 -23.15 24.50
CA GLY A 233 -23.38 -21.98 24.96
C GLY A 233 -23.25 -20.75 24.07
N TYR A 234 -22.71 -20.89 22.86
CA TYR A 234 -22.76 -19.83 21.86
C TYR A 234 -24.11 -19.81 21.16
N LEU A 235 -24.66 -18.60 21.03
CA LEU A 235 -25.89 -18.35 20.30
C LEU A 235 -25.63 -18.41 18.80
N LYS A 236 -26.43 -19.22 18.08
CA LYS A 236 -26.27 -19.44 16.64
C LYS A 236 -27.41 -18.89 15.79
N SER A 237 -28.58 -18.69 16.39
CA SER A 237 -29.78 -18.29 15.66
C SER A 237 -30.64 -17.28 16.42
N MET A 238 -31.55 -16.63 15.69
CA MET A 238 -32.51 -15.68 16.27
C MET A 238 -33.46 -16.37 17.25
N GLU A 239 -33.79 -17.64 17.01
CA GLU A 239 -34.64 -18.45 17.87
C GLU A 239 -33.96 -18.74 19.21
N GLU A 240 -32.65 -19.03 19.21
CA GLU A 240 -31.89 -19.22 20.44
C GLU A 240 -31.85 -17.93 21.28
N ILE A 241 -31.60 -16.78 20.64
CA ILE A 241 -31.64 -15.46 21.29
C ILE A 241 -33.02 -15.18 21.88
N SER A 242 -34.08 -15.47 21.12
CA SER A 242 -35.48 -15.26 21.55
C SER A 242 -35.86 -16.12 22.75
N ASN A 243 -35.26 -17.31 22.88
CA ASN A 243 -35.54 -18.25 23.96
C ASN A 243 -34.73 -18.01 25.25
N ILE A 244 -33.84 -17.01 25.27
CA ILE A 244 -33.03 -16.71 26.46
C ILE A 244 -33.95 -16.38 27.65
N PRO A 245 -33.83 -17.11 28.78
CA PRO A 245 -34.59 -16.81 29.98
C PRO A 245 -33.99 -15.60 30.72
N ILE A 246 -34.84 -14.64 31.07
CA ILE A 246 -34.44 -13.42 31.78
C ILE A 246 -34.74 -13.53 33.27
N LYS A 247 -35.95 -13.96 33.60
CA LYS A 247 -36.44 -14.08 34.98
C LYS A 247 -37.42 -15.23 35.08
N ASN A 248 -37.41 -15.94 36.19
CA ASN A 248 -38.44 -16.94 36.48
C ASN A 248 -39.53 -16.32 37.36
N GLN A 249 -40.79 -16.50 36.99
CA GLN A 249 -41.96 -16.10 37.76
C GLN A 249 -42.85 -17.33 38.00
N ASN A 250 -42.94 -17.77 39.25
CA ASN A 250 -43.77 -18.91 39.68
C ASN A 250 -43.55 -20.20 38.85
N GLY A 251 -42.31 -20.49 38.47
CA GLY A 251 -41.94 -21.68 37.68
C GLY A 251 -41.99 -21.48 36.17
N THR A 252 -42.53 -20.35 35.69
CA THR A 252 -42.53 -20.01 34.26
C THR A 252 -41.40 -19.02 33.94
N PRO A 253 -40.44 -19.38 33.06
CA PRO A 253 -39.40 -18.45 32.64
C PRO A 253 -39.97 -17.42 31.67
N ILE A 254 -39.74 -16.14 31.99
CA ILE A 254 -39.96 -15.01 31.09
C ILE A 254 -38.76 -14.94 30.16
N LYS A 255 -39.00 -15.04 28.86
CA LYS A 255 -37.99 -15.07 27.81
C LYS A 255 -37.81 -13.72 27.14
N VAL A 256 -36.76 -13.58 26.33
CA VAL A 256 -36.57 -12.41 25.46
C VAL A 256 -37.76 -12.21 24.52
N SER A 257 -38.32 -13.29 23.95
CA SER A 257 -39.51 -13.23 23.10
C SER A 257 -40.73 -12.59 23.76
N ASP A 258 -40.83 -12.65 25.09
CA ASP A 258 -41.99 -12.14 25.82
C ASP A 258 -41.94 -10.62 25.99
N ILE A 259 -40.75 -10.01 25.86
CA ILE A 259 -40.52 -8.58 26.10
C ILE A 259 -39.90 -7.83 24.92
N ALA A 260 -39.35 -8.54 23.94
CA ALA A 260 -38.58 -7.95 22.85
C ALA A 260 -38.79 -8.73 21.55
N THR A 261 -38.58 -8.03 20.44
CA THR A 261 -38.53 -8.65 19.10
C THR A 261 -37.07 -8.80 18.71
N VAL A 262 -36.67 -10.01 18.30
CA VAL A 262 -35.33 -10.30 17.80
C VAL A 262 -35.38 -10.30 16.28
N GLN A 263 -34.53 -9.48 15.66
CA GLN A 263 -34.41 -9.38 14.20
C GLN A 263 -32.96 -9.28 13.79
N MET A 264 -32.64 -9.75 12.58
CA MET A 264 -31.35 -9.49 11.95
C MET A 264 -31.44 -8.18 11.17
N THR A 265 -30.51 -7.27 11.44
CA THR A 265 -30.42 -5.95 10.82
C THR A 265 -28.98 -5.67 10.39
N GLY A 266 -28.73 -4.48 9.84
CA GLY A 266 -27.38 -3.94 9.67
C GLY A 266 -26.94 -3.11 10.87
N GLU A 267 -25.66 -3.18 11.22
CA GLU A 267 -25.03 -2.23 12.14
C GLU A 267 -25.09 -0.80 11.56
N THR A 268 -25.03 0.20 12.44
CA THR A 268 -24.92 1.61 12.06
C THR A 268 -23.76 1.82 11.08
N ARG A 269 -24.09 2.26 9.86
CA ARG A 269 -23.12 2.48 8.79
C ARG A 269 -22.30 3.74 9.07
N LEU A 270 -20.98 3.60 9.08
CA LEU A 270 -20.03 4.71 9.16
C LEU A 270 -19.61 5.24 7.78
N GLY A 271 -19.91 4.49 6.72
CA GLY A 271 -19.62 4.87 5.34
C GLY A 271 -20.55 4.17 4.36
N ILE A 272 -20.87 4.85 3.27
CA ILE A 272 -21.70 4.34 2.17
C ILE A 272 -20.88 4.49 0.89
N PHE A 273 -20.97 3.50 0.01
CA PHE A 273 -20.32 3.52 -1.30
C PHE A 273 -21.36 3.22 -2.38
N ASP A 274 -21.49 4.14 -3.32
CA ASP A 274 -22.37 4.02 -4.48
C ASP A 274 -21.51 3.95 -5.74
N GLN A 275 -21.89 3.06 -6.67
CA GLN A 275 -21.19 2.88 -7.93
C GLN A 275 -22.06 3.38 -9.08
N ASP A 276 -21.55 4.40 -9.80
CA ASP A 276 -22.16 5.01 -10.99
C ASP A 276 -23.62 5.51 -10.82
N GLY A 277 -24.10 5.77 -9.60
CA GLY A 277 -25.50 6.12 -9.35
C GLY A 277 -26.48 4.96 -9.55
N LYS A 278 -25.98 3.73 -9.73
CA LYS A 278 -26.79 2.51 -9.95
C LYS A 278 -27.12 1.80 -8.65
N GLY A 279 -26.58 2.27 -7.53
CA GLY A 279 -26.86 1.77 -6.20
C GLY A 279 -25.62 1.44 -5.39
N GLU A 280 -25.87 1.13 -4.12
CA GLU A 280 -24.83 0.79 -3.17
C GLU A 280 -24.14 -0.55 -3.52
N ARG A 281 -22.84 -0.62 -3.21
CA ARG A 281 -22.01 -1.82 -3.36
C ARG A 281 -21.08 -1.99 -2.16
N ALA A 282 -20.72 -3.24 -1.87
CA ALA A 282 -19.67 -3.57 -0.91
C ALA A 282 -18.38 -3.94 -1.64
N GLY A 283 -17.24 -3.60 -1.05
CA GLY A 283 -15.95 -3.78 -1.71
C GLY A 283 -14.77 -3.67 -0.76
N GLY A 284 -13.56 -3.66 -1.34
CA GLY A 284 -12.32 -3.55 -0.60
C GLY A 284 -11.31 -2.64 -1.30
N ILE A 285 -10.56 -1.89 -0.48
CA ILE A 285 -9.39 -1.13 -0.89
C ILE A 285 -8.16 -1.98 -0.57
N VAL A 286 -7.31 -2.19 -1.57
CA VAL A 286 -6.02 -2.82 -1.40
C VAL A 286 -5.00 -1.73 -1.06
N VAL A 287 -4.51 -1.78 0.17
CA VAL A 287 -3.48 -0.88 0.67
C VAL A 287 -2.14 -1.59 0.60
N MET A 288 -1.24 -1.04 -0.21
CA MET A 288 0.15 -1.48 -0.33
C MET A 288 0.96 -1.05 0.90
N ARG A 289 1.91 -1.89 1.30
CA ARG A 289 2.89 -1.58 2.35
C ARG A 289 3.88 -0.50 1.87
N TYR A 290 4.29 0.35 2.80
CA TYR A 290 5.31 1.36 2.54
C TYR A 290 6.59 0.78 1.90
N GLY A 291 7.06 1.42 0.82
CA GLY A 291 8.28 1.05 0.10
C GLY A 291 8.17 -0.16 -0.84
N GLU A 292 7.00 -0.76 -0.98
CA GLU A 292 6.77 -1.85 -1.93
C GLU A 292 6.54 -1.34 -3.36
N ASN A 293 6.68 -2.24 -4.35
CA ASN A 293 6.43 -1.94 -5.75
C ASN A 293 4.93 -2.05 -6.07
N ALA A 294 4.29 -0.93 -6.40
CA ALA A 294 2.86 -0.86 -6.70
C ALA A 294 2.44 -1.79 -7.86
N ALA A 295 3.13 -1.72 -9.00
CA ALA A 295 2.81 -2.56 -10.16
C ALA A 295 2.91 -4.06 -9.82
N GLY A 296 3.97 -4.47 -9.13
CA GLY A 296 4.18 -5.86 -8.73
C GLY A 296 3.16 -6.36 -7.70
N VAL A 297 2.72 -5.51 -6.77
CA VAL A 297 1.64 -5.86 -5.82
C VAL A 297 0.31 -6.01 -6.55
N ILE A 298 -0.03 -5.08 -7.44
CA ILE A 298 -1.29 -5.14 -8.22
C ILE A 298 -1.37 -6.43 -9.05
N GLU A 299 -0.29 -6.82 -9.74
CA GLU A 299 -0.27 -8.07 -10.51
C GLU A 299 -0.51 -9.30 -9.63
N LYS A 300 0.17 -9.38 -8.48
CA LYS A 300 -0.01 -10.49 -7.53
C LYS A 300 -1.43 -10.52 -6.95
N VAL A 301 -2.00 -9.36 -6.65
CA VAL A 301 -3.36 -9.24 -6.14
C VAL A 301 -4.37 -9.68 -7.19
N LYS A 302 -4.25 -9.23 -8.44
CA LYS A 302 -5.11 -9.69 -9.55
C LYS A 302 -5.01 -11.20 -9.76
N ALA A 303 -3.81 -11.77 -9.70
CA ALA A 303 -3.62 -13.21 -9.76
C ALA A 303 -4.31 -13.94 -8.59
N LYS A 304 -4.22 -13.40 -7.37
CA LYS A 304 -4.91 -13.95 -6.21
C LYS A 304 -6.43 -13.81 -6.31
N MET A 305 -6.95 -12.71 -6.85
CA MET A 305 -8.38 -12.51 -7.09
C MET A 305 -8.94 -13.58 -8.04
N LEU A 306 -8.19 -13.98 -9.07
CA LEU A 306 -8.58 -15.09 -9.95
C LEU A 306 -8.65 -16.43 -9.21
N GLU A 307 -7.75 -16.69 -8.26
CA GLU A 307 -7.80 -17.89 -7.42
C GLU A 307 -9.02 -17.85 -6.47
N VAL A 308 -9.21 -16.73 -5.77
CA VAL A 308 -10.31 -16.51 -4.81
C VAL A 308 -11.67 -16.58 -5.50
N SER A 309 -11.76 -16.10 -6.75
CA SER A 309 -13.01 -16.14 -7.52
C SER A 309 -13.58 -17.56 -7.69
N LYS A 310 -12.74 -18.60 -7.62
CA LYS A 310 -13.19 -20.00 -7.73
C LYS A 310 -13.98 -20.48 -6.52
N GLY A 311 -13.75 -19.89 -5.34
CA GLY A 311 -14.49 -20.20 -4.12
C GLY A 311 -15.66 -19.25 -3.85
N LEU A 312 -15.87 -18.26 -4.71
CA LEU A 312 -17.02 -17.37 -4.59
C LEU A 312 -18.33 -18.10 -4.95
N PRO A 313 -19.45 -17.73 -4.32
CA PRO A 313 -20.77 -18.24 -4.69
C PRO A 313 -21.11 -17.95 -6.16
N LYS A 314 -21.98 -18.77 -6.75
CA LYS A 314 -22.42 -18.61 -8.14
C LYS A 314 -23.02 -17.21 -8.34
N GLY A 315 -22.56 -16.50 -9.38
CA GLY A 315 -23.03 -15.16 -9.71
C GLY A 315 -22.23 -14.01 -9.10
N VAL A 316 -21.35 -14.27 -8.13
CA VAL A 316 -20.49 -13.24 -7.52
C VAL A 316 -19.20 -13.07 -8.32
N LYS A 317 -18.87 -11.84 -8.69
CA LYS A 317 -17.62 -11.50 -9.40
C LYS A 317 -16.95 -10.28 -8.78
N PHE A 318 -15.66 -10.17 -9.01
CA PHE A 318 -14.93 -8.93 -8.73
C PHE A 318 -15.16 -7.94 -9.87
N ASP A 319 -15.49 -6.71 -9.50
CA ASP A 319 -15.50 -5.56 -10.40
C ASP A 319 -14.44 -4.56 -9.92
N ILE A 320 -13.53 -4.16 -10.81
CA ILE A 320 -12.40 -3.29 -10.46
C ILE A 320 -12.81 -1.86 -10.76
N VAL A 321 -12.94 -1.03 -9.71
CA VAL A 321 -13.38 0.36 -9.82
C VAL A 321 -12.20 1.31 -10.01
N TYR A 322 -11.05 0.99 -9.40
CA TYR A 322 -9.84 1.78 -9.53
C TYR A 322 -8.62 0.86 -9.61
N ASP A 323 -7.77 1.11 -10.60
CA ASP A 323 -6.53 0.37 -10.82
C ASP A 323 -5.39 1.34 -11.14
N ARG A 324 -4.46 1.49 -10.20
CA ARG A 324 -3.28 2.32 -10.42
C ARG A 324 -2.35 1.73 -11.49
N GLY A 325 -2.39 0.41 -11.71
CA GLY A 325 -1.52 -0.28 -12.64
C GLY A 325 -1.71 0.20 -14.08
N GLU A 326 -2.93 0.62 -14.46
CA GLU A 326 -3.20 1.21 -15.78
C GLU A 326 -2.42 2.53 -15.96
N LEU A 327 -2.52 3.44 -14.99
CA LEU A 327 -1.76 4.69 -15.01
C LEU A 327 -0.25 4.45 -15.05
N ILE A 328 0.27 3.50 -14.26
CA ILE A 328 1.70 3.14 -14.27
C ILE A 328 2.11 2.67 -15.66
N LYS A 329 1.32 1.77 -16.27
CA LYS A 329 1.61 1.24 -17.60
C LYS A 329 1.59 2.33 -18.67
N GLU A 330 0.57 3.16 -18.71
CA GLU A 330 0.47 4.26 -19.67
C GLU A 330 1.62 5.27 -19.49
N SER A 331 1.99 5.58 -18.25
CA SER A 331 3.11 6.49 -17.94
C SER A 331 4.44 5.93 -18.43
N VAL A 332 4.72 4.65 -18.15
CA VAL A 332 5.95 3.98 -18.60
C VAL A 332 5.99 3.84 -20.12
N ASP A 333 4.88 3.46 -20.75
CA ASP A 333 4.78 3.32 -22.20
C ASP A 333 4.97 4.68 -22.89
N SER A 334 4.38 5.76 -22.35
CA SER A 334 4.60 7.11 -22.86
C SER A 334 6.07 7.52 -22.77
N ILE A 335 6.74 7.29 -21.64
CA ILE A 335 8.15 7.68 -21.50
C ILE A 335 9.06 6.82 -22.38
N LYS A 336 8.78 5.53 -22.47
CA LYS A 336 9.51 4.64 -23.36
C LYS A 336 9.39 5.11 -24.81
N HIS A 337 8.20 5.55 -25.23
CA HIS A 337 7.99 6.14 -26.54
C HIS A 337 8.84 7.41 -26.73
N THR A 338 8.76 8.36 -25.79
CA THR A 338 9.53 9.61 -25.85
C THR A 338 11.04 9.36 -25.86
N LEU A 339 11.55 8.45 -25.03
CA LEU A 339 12.98 8.09 -25.01
C LEU A 339 13.43 7.49 -26.34
N VAL A 340 12.60 6.68 -26.99
CA VAL A 340 12.90 6.11 -28.31
C VAL A 340 12.91 7.21 -29.38
N GLU A 341 11.93 8.12 -29.37
CA GLU A 341 11.90 9.26 -30.28
C GLU A 341 13.13 10.16 -30.11
N GLU A 342 13.49 10.50 -28.86
CA GLU A 342 14.69 11.28 -28.56
C GLU A 342 15.95 10.57 -29.05
N MET A 343 16.10 9.27 -28.78
CA MET A 343 17.25 8.49 -29.26
C MET A 343 17.35 8.51 -30.80
N ILE A 344 16.22 8.42 -31.52
CA ILE A 344 16.19 8.46 -32.98
C ILE A 344 16.57 9.85 -33.50
N VAL A 345 15.95 10.91 -32.97
CA VAL A 345 16.20 12.29 -33.37
C VAL A 345 17.65 12.68 -33.11
N VAL A 346 18.17 12.36 -31.93
CA VAL A 346 19.56 12.62 -31.56
C VAL A 346 20.52 11.84 -32.44
N SER A 347 20.25 10.55 -32.70
CA SER A 347 21.07 9.75 -33.61
C SER A 347 21.10 10.32 -35.02
N LEU A 348 19.97 10.83 -35.52
CA LEU A 348 19.87 11.45 -36.84
C LEU A 348 20.68 12.75 -36.91
N ILE A 349 20.55 13.62 -35.90
CA ILE A 349 21.32 14.87 -35.81
C ILE A 349 22.82 14.56 -35.78
N VAL A 350 23.27 13.64 -34.92
CA VAL A 350 24.68 13.23 -34.83
C VAL A 350 25.20 12.71 -36.17
N PHE A 351 24.40 11.91 -36.88
CA PHE A 351 24.77 11.37 -38.19
C PHE A 351 24.91 12.47 -39.25
N VAL A 352 23.98 13.44 -39.28
CA VAL A 352 24.00 14.56 -40.21
C VAL A 352 25.19 15.49 -39.95
N PHE A 353 25.48 15.83 -38.70
CA PHE A 353 26.57 16.76 -38.36
C PHE A 353 27.97 16.17 -38.58
N LEU A 354 28.18 14.89 -38.24
CA LEU A 354 29.52 14.28 -38.37
C LEU A 354 29.81 13.74 -39.77
N PHE A 355 28.77 13.41 -40.55
CA PHE A 355 28.85 12.81 -41.89
C PHE A 355 29.82 11.59 -42.01
N HIS A 356 30.13 10.95 -40.87
CA HIS A 356 31.03 9.81 -40.77
C HIS A 356 30.44 8.75 -39.83
N TRP A 357 30.01 7.63 -40.41
CA TRP A 357 29.19 6.63 -39.72
C TRP A 357 29.87 5.99 -38.50
N ARG A 358 31.21 5.81 -38.52
CA ARG A 358 31.93 5.20 -37.37
C ARG A 358 31.95 6.13 -36.16
N SER A 359 32.08 7.43 -36.41
CA SER A 359 32.13 8.44 -35.35
C SER A 359 30.75 8.63 -34.75
N ALA A 360 29.72 8.72 -35.60
CA ALA A 360 28.33 8.72 -35.17
C ALA A 360 27.97 7.48 -34.34
N LEU A 361 28.37 6.27 -34.77
CA LEU A 361 28.10 5.04 -34.05
C LEU A 361 28.74 5.03 -32.64
N SER A 362 29.94 5.57 -32.48
CA SER A 362 30.60 5.65 -31.17
C SER A 362 29.81 6.48 -30.16
N ILE A 363 29.17 7.56 -30.60
CA ILE A 363 28.33 8.44 -29.78
C ILE A 363 26.97 7.77 -29.51
N ILE A 364 26.37 7.15 -30.53
CA ILE A 364 25.07 6.47 -30.40
C ILE A 364 25.14 5.32 -29.37
N ILE A 365 26.23 4.55 -29.37
CA ILE A 365 26.44 3.44 -28.40
C ILE A 365 26.58 3.96 -26.95
N GLN A 366 27.05 5.20 -26.76
CA GLN A 366 27.19 5.78 -25.43
C GLN A 366 25.84 6.02 -24.74
N ILE A 367 24.78 6.31 -25.51
CA ILE A 367 23.44 6.59 -24.98
C ILE A 367 22.88 5.38 -24.19
N PRO A 368 22.70 4.18 -24.76
CA PRO A 368 22.17 3.04 -24.03
C PRO A 368 23.08 2.59 -22.87
N ILE A 369 24.40 2.73 -23.00
CA ILE A 369 25.34 2.43 -21.92
C ILE A 369 25.12 3.37 -20.73
N THR A 370 24.97 4.66 -20.98
CA THR A 370 24.81 5.66 -19.92
C THR A 370 23.45 5.51 -19.24
N ILE A 371 22.38 5.30 -20.02
CA ILE A 371 21.05 5.01 -19.46
C ILE A 371 21.10 3.77 -18.56
N ALA A 372 21.65 2.65 -19.06
CA ALA A 372 21.78 1.43 -18.28
C ALA A 372 22.59 1.64 -16.98
N ALA A 373 23.69 2.41 -17.06
CA ALA A 373 24.49 2.75 -15.89
C ALA A 373 23.72 3.62 -14.87
N SER A 374 22.83 4.52 -15.32
CA SER A 374 21.99 5.32 -14.42
C SER A 374 21.09 4.45 -13.53
N PHE A 375 20.56 3.33 -14.04
CA PHE A 375 19.74 2.42 -13.24
C PHE A 375 20.52 1.70 -12.13
N ILE A 376 21.83 1.52 -12.29
CA ILE A 376 22.68 1.01 -11.20
C ILE A 376 22.65 1.99 -10.02
N LEU A 377 22.78 3.29 -10.32
CA LEU A 377 22.72 4.33 -9.29
C LEU A 377 21.31 4.48 -8.71
N LEU A 378 20.25 4.46 -9.53
CA LEU A 378 18.88 4.49 -9.04
C LEU A 378 18.61 3.37 -8.03
N ASN A 379 19.05 2.14 -8.33
CA ASN A 379 18.95 1.03 -7.40
C ASN A 379 19.83 1.21 -6.14
N ALA A 380 21.03 1.76 -6.28
CA ALA A 380 21.91 2.02 -5.13
C ALA A 380 21.32 3.04 -4.15
N PHE A 381 20.55 4.01 -4.66
CA PHE A 381 19.86 5.03 -3.86
C PHE A 381 18.39 4.68 -3.55
N ASN A 382 17.92 3.48 -3.90
CA ASN A 382 16.52 3.05 -3.74
C ASN A 382 15.48 4.00 -4.37
N ILE A 383 15.81 4.63 -5.50
CA ILE A 383 14.91 5.50 -6.25
C ILE A 383 14.12 4.64 -7.24
N SER A 384 12.79 4.76 -7.22
CA SER A 384 11.90 4.07 -8.16
C SER A 384 11.92 4.70 -9.56
N SER A 385 11.63 3.88 -10.56
CA SER A 385 11.38 4.30 -11.93
C SER A 385 9.98 4.86 -12.03
N ASN A 386 9.91 6.18 -12.02
CA ASN A 386 8.70 6.96 -12.21
C ASN A 386 8.92 8.08 -13.24
N ILE A 387 7.84 8.79 -13.58
CA ILE A 387 7.88 9.86 -14.59
C ILE A 387 8.98 10.88 -14.32
N MET A 388 9.18 11.30 -13.06
CA MET A 388 10.19 12.31 -12.73
C MET A 388 11.62 11.77 -12.93
N SER A 389 11.89 10.57 -12.41
CA SER A 389 13.22 9.95 -12.53
C SER A 389 13.62 9.68 -13.99
N LEU A 390 12.69 9.16 -14.80
CA LEU A 390 12.95 8.83 -16.20
C LEU A 390 13.02 10.10 -17.07
N THR A 391 12.23 11.13 -16.78
CA THR A 391 12.35 12.45 -17.44
C THR A 391 13.71 13.07 -17.14
N GLY A 392 14.24 12.91 -15.93
CA GLY A 392 15.60 13.34 -15.60
C GLY A 392 16.66 12.63 -16.47
N ILE A 393 16.49 11.33 -16.72
CA ILE A 393 17.34 10.58 -17.66
C ILE A 393 17.19 11.12 -19.09
N ALA A 394 15.95 11.33 -19.55
CA ALA A 394 15.65 11.87 -20.89
C ALA A 394 16.37 13.22 -21.13
N LEU A 395 16.20 14.18 -20.21
CA LEU A 395 16.88 15.48 -20.27
C LEU A 395 18.41 15.36 -20.29
N ALA A 396 18.97 14.36 -19.58
CA ALA A 396 20.41 14.15 -19.53
C ALA A 396 21.00 13.62 -20.86
N ILE A 397 20.21 12.93 -21.70
CA ILE A 397 20.68 12.35 -22.98
C ILE A 397 21.28 13.45 -23.87
N GLY A 398 20.62 14.61 -23.97
CA GLY A 398 21.12 15.73 -24.77
C GLY A 398 22.49 16.23 -24.32
N VAL A 399 22.70 16.35 -23.01
CA VAL A 399 23.97 16.81 -22.41
C VAL A 399 25.09 15.77 -22.58
N ILE A 400 24.76 14.48 -22.47
CA ILE A 400 25.74 13.39 -22.64
C ILE A 400 26.26 13.34 -24.07
N VAL A 401 25.36 13.51 -25.04
CA VAL A 401 25.70 13.41 -26.46
C VAL A 401 26.51 14.61 -26.93
N ASP A 402 26.23 15.81 -26.43
CA ASP A 402 26.99 17.04 -26.75
C ASP A 402 28.50 16.88 -26.48
N ASN A 403 28.87 16.31 -25.32
CA ASN A 403 30.26 16.03 -24.99
C ASN A 403 30.93 15.07 -26.00
N GLY A 404 30.19 14.06 -26.48
CA GLY A 404 30.66 13.14 -27.51
C GLY A 404 30.88 13.83 -28.85
N ILE A 405 29.98 14.73 -29.24
CA ILE A 405 30.09 15.54 -30.46
C ILE A 405 31.32 16.44 -30.39
N ILE A 406 31.46 17.24 -29.33
CA ILE A 406 32.59 18.17 -29.15
C ILE A 406 33.93 17.43 -29.19
N MET A 407 34.04 16.27 -28.51
CA MET A 407 35.27 15.49 -28.49
C MET A 407 35.59 14.90 -29.87
N SER A 408 34.58 14.39 -30.58
CA SER A 408 34.75 13.87 -31.94
C SER A 408 35.16 14.97 -32.92
N GLU A 409 34.48 16.12 -32.90
CA GLU A 409 34.78 17.27 -33.78
C GLU A 409 36.19 17.81 -33.50
N ASN A 410 36.55 18.00 -32.23
CA ASN A 410 37.87 18.47 -31.86
C ASN A 410 38.97 17.51 -32.31
N ALA A 411 38.74 16.18 -32.21
CA ALA A 411 39.66 15.18 -32.73
C ALA A 411 39.81 15.25 -34.26
N TYR A 412 38.70 15.41 -35.00
CA TYR A 412 38.72 15.58 -36.45
C TYR A 412 39.48 16.84 -36.87
N LYS A 413 39.24 17.95 -36.20
CA LYS A 413 39.93 19.22 -36.47
C LYS A 413 41.45 19.07 -36.32
N HIS A 414 41.91 18.53 -35.20
CA HIS A 414 43.35 18.31 -34.97
C HIS A 414 43.96 17.30 -35.96
N LEU A 415 43.22 16.26 -36.36
CA LEU A 415 43.65 15.33 -37.41
C LEU A 415 43.80 16.03 -38.76
N SER A 416 42.86 16.90 -39.13
CA SER A 416 42.90 17.66 -40.38
C SER A 416 44.06 18.67 -40.42
N GLU A 417 44.32 19.36 -39.31
CA GLU A 417 45.43 20.31 -39.19
C GLU A 417 46.78 19.60 -39.31
N ARG A 418 46.96 18.47 -38.61
CA ARG A 418 48.19 17.66 -38.75
C ARG A 418 48.37 17.05 -40.12
N TYR A 419 47.29 16.64 -40.77
CA TYR A 419 47.35 16.14 -42.14
C TYR A 419 47.81 17.24 -43.11
N ALA A 420 47.30 18.47 -42.95
CA ALA A 420 47.71 19.62 -43.75
C ALA A 420 49.18 20.04 -43.49
N GLU A 421 49.66 19.93 -42.25
CA GLU A 421 51.09 20.13 -41.91
C GLU A 421 51.97 19.05 -42.55
N TRP A 422 51.58 17.79 -42.45
CA TRP A 422 52.29 16.67 -43.07
C TRP A 422 52.37 16.80 -44.60
N GLU A 423 51.29 17.24 -45.25
CA GLU A 423 51.24 17.47 -46.69
C GLU A 423 52.15 18.63 -47.14
N LYS A 424 52.27 19.69 -46.31
CA LYS A 424 53.23 20.78 -46.55
C LYS A 424 54.69 20.32 -46.42
N ASP A 425 54.99 19.44 -45.47
CA ASP A 425 56.35 18.91 -45.28
C ASP A 425 56.75 17.93 -46.39
N GLN A 426 55.80 17.14 -46.91
CA GLN A 426 55.98 16.27 -48.09
C GLN A 426 56.24 17.09 -49.38
N ASN A 427 55.51 18.19 -49.58
CA ASN A 427 55.70 19.07 -50.75
C ASN A 427 57.02 19.86 -50.70
N LYS A 428 57.57 20.11 -49.51
CA LYS A 428 58.90 20.72 -49.34
C LYS A 428 60.05 19.74 -49.63
N THR A 429 59.85 18.44 -49.45
CA THR A 429 60.87 17.40 -49.69
C THR A 429 60.90 16.90 -51.13
N THR A 430 59.87 17.17 -51.93
CA THR A 430 59.81 16.83 -53.37
C THR A 430 60.19 17.99 -54.31
N SER A 431 60.41 19.19 -53.76
CA SER A 431 60.80 20.41 -54.48
C SER A 431 62.28 20.81 -54.28
N SER A 432 63.07 19.96 -53.63
CA SER A 432 64.54 19.96 -53.58
C SER A 432 65.09 18.80 -54.38
#